data_AF-A0A3M9YP02-F1
#
_entry.id   AF-A0A3M9YP02-F1
#
_cell.length_a   1.000
_cell.length_b   1.000
_cell.length_c   1.000
_cell.angle_alpha   90.00
_cell.angle_beta   90.00
_cell.angle_gamma   90.00
#
_symmetry.space_group_name_H-M   'P 1'
#
loop_
_entity.id
_entity.type
_entity.pdbx_description
1 polymer ?
#
loop_
_entity_poly.entity_id
_entity_poly.type
_entity_poly.pdbx_seq_one_letter_code
_entity_poly.pdbx_strand_id
1 'polypeptide(L)'
;MAALPDLLLRYRVGVGLAAMALSALTWGVDLAEIVYQCPYCRVQRSVIGLLGLILLLPWYGHWLARYVAAVLAVFGLQVAGAQHFMGWAKISGGKFEWGEMWYINPWMLSGFALFIITALVLLIWRGRAAPGV
;
A
#
# COMPACT_ATOMS: atom_id res chain seq x y z
N MET A 1 17.77 -21.75 -3.68
CA MET A 1 16.89 -20.94 -2.79
C MET A 1 16.08 -20.02 -3.69
N ALA A 2 14.75 -20.10 -3.66
CA ALA A 2 13.94 -19.12 -4.39
C ALA A 2 14.14 -17.74 -3.74
N ALA A 3 14.44 -16.71 -4.53
CA ALA A 3 14.51 -15.36 -3.99
C ALA A 3 13.12 -14.94 -3.48
N LEU A 4 13.06 -14.19 -2.37
CA LEU A 4 11.81 -13.75 -1.74
C LEU A 4 10.76 -13.22 -2.74
N PRO A 5 11.10 -12.41 -3.74
CA PRO A 5 10.07 -11.89 -4.63
C PRO A 5 9.57 -12.94 -5.64
N ASP A 6 10.28 -14.07 -5.87
CA ASP A 6 9.77 -15.18 -6.69
C ASP A 6 8.75 -16.00 -5.92
N LEU A 7 8.97 -16.17 -4.61
CA LEU A 7 8.01 -16.78 -3.70
C LEU A 7 6.72 -15.94 -3.64
N LEU A 8 6.84 -14.62 -3.50
CA LEU A 8 5.69 -13.72 -3.47
C LEU A 8 4.90 -13.73 -4.79
N LEU A 9 5.58 -13.80 -5.94
CA LEU A 9 4.90 -13.96 -7.23
C LEU A 9 4.24 -15.33 -7.39
N ARG A 10 4.85 -16.40 -6.87
CA ARG A 10 4.23 -17.73 -6.85
C ARG A 10 2.91 -17.72 -6.08
N TYR A 11 2.84 -16.96 -4.99
CA TYR A 11 1.64 -16.75 -4.19
C TYR A 11 0.92 -15.42 -4.49
N ARG A 12 1.02 -14.89 -5.73
CA ARG A 12 0.47 -13.58 -6.09
C ARG A 12 -1.00 -13.40 -5.74
N VAL A 13 -1.80 -14.47 -5.87
CA VAL A 13 -3.22 -14.45 -5.52
C VAL A 13 -3.39 -14.23 -4.02
N GLY A 14 -2.61 -14.93 -3.19
CA GLY A 14 -2.61 -14.71 -1.74
C GLY A 14 -2.16 -13.30 -1.37
N VAL A 15 -1.14 -12.76 -2.03
CA VAL A 15 -0.64 -11.39 -1.79
C VAL A 15 -1.70 -10.34 -2.17
N GLY A 16 -2.32 -10.48 -3.35
CA GLY A 16 -3.37 -9.58 -3.80
C GLY A 16 -4.61 -9.61 -2.90
N LEU A 17 -5.05 -10.82 -2.50
CA LEU A 17 -6.16 -10.98 -1.56
C LEU A 17 -5.83 -10.40 -0.18
N ALA A 18 -4.61 -10.60 0.32
CA ALA A 18 -4.18 -10.02 1.59
C ALA A 18 -4.18 -8.48 1.55
N ALA A 19 -3.71 -7.88 0.46
CA ALA A 19 -3.75 -6.42 0.27
C ALA A 19 -5.19 -5.88 0.20
N MET A 20 -6.08 -6.58 -0.52
CA MET A 20 -7.50 -6.21 -0.56
C MET A 20 -8.17 -6.37 0.80
N ALA A 21 -7.91 -7.45 1.53
CA ALA A 21 -8.44 -7.67 2.87
C ALA A 21 -7.97 -6.56 3.83
N LEU A 22 -6.67 -6.21 3.80
CA LEU A 22 -6.14 -5.10 4.60
C LEU A 22 -6.84 -3.77 4.28
N SER A 23 -7.04 -3.46 3.00
CA SER A 23 -7.78 -2.27 2.58
C SER A 23 -9.24 -2.29 3.07
N ALA A 24 -9.94 -3.42 2.92
CA ALA A 24 -11.33 -3.54 3.32
C ALA A 24 -11.51 -3.43 4.84
N LEU A 25 -10.65 -4.10 5.62
CA LEU A 25 -10.67 -4.05 7.08
C LEU A 25 -10.40 -2.63 7.58
N THR A 26 -9.39 -1.95 7.04
CA THR A 26 -9.04 -0.57 7.45
C THR A 26 -10.09 0.46 7.01
N TRP A 27 -10.77 0.23 5.88
CA TRP A 27 -11.96 1.00 5.51
C TRP A 27 -13.12 0.73 6.46
N GLY A 28 -13.37 -0.52 6.85
CA GLY A 28 -14.42 -0.88 7.80
C GLY A 28 -14.24 -0.20 9.16
N VAL A 29 -13.01 -0.16 9.67
CA VAL A 29 -12.66 0.54 10.92
C VAL A 29 -12.91 2.05 10.82
N ASP A 30 -12.62 2.67 9.68
CA ASP A 30 -12.84 4.11 9.46
C ASP A 30 -14.31 4.46 9.27
N LEU A 31 -15.09 3.62 8.58
CA LEU A 31 -16.53 3.80 8.41
C LEU A 31 -17.30 3.52 9.71
N ALA A 32 -16.77 2.68 10.59
CA ALA A 32 -17.28 2.48 11.94
C ALA A 32 -16.89 3.60 12.91
N GLU A 33 -16.17 4.63 12.43
CA GLU A 33 -15.71 5.78 13.22
C GLU A 33 -14.87 5.41 14.45
N ILE A 34 -14.27 4.22 14.44
CA ILE A 34 -13.38 3.74 15.52
C ILE A 34 -12.05 4.52 15.51
N VAL A 35 -11.67 5.05 14.35
CA VAL A 35 -10.45 5.86 14.16
C VAL A 35 -10.82 7.20 13.54
N TYR A 36 -10.06 8.24 13.90
CA TYR A 36 -10.21 9.58 13.35
C TYR A 36 -10.11 9.56 11.81
N GLN A 37 -10.89 10.42 11.16
CA GLN A 37 -10.94 10.51 9.71
C GLN A 37 -9.65 11.16 9.18
N CYS A 38 -8.74 10.34 8.64
CA CYS A 38 -7.46 10.81 8.11
C CYS A 38 -7.44 10.75 6.58
N PRO A 39 -7.40 11.90 5.87
CA PRO A 39 -7.42 11.91 4.41
C PRO A 39 -6.22 11.17 3.80
N TYR A 40 -5.03 11.29 4.41
CA TYR A 40 -3.83 10.57 3.99
C TYR A 40 -4.02 9.04 4.07
N CYS A 41 -4.56 8.55 5.20
CA CYS A 41 -4.83 7.12 5.39
C CYS A 41 -5.88 6.61 4.41
N ARG A 42 -6.93 7.41 4.11
CA ARG A 42 -7.98 7.04 3.14
C ARG A 42 -7.41 6.80 1.75
N VAL A 43 -6.49 7.66 1.32
CA VAL A 43 -5.80 7.50 0.05
C VAL A 43 -4.91 6.26 0.07
N GLN A 44 -4.08 6.11 1.11
CA GLN A 44 -3.13 4.99 1.22
C GLN A 44 -3.83 3.63 1.16
N ARG A 45 -4.88 3.42 1.97
CA ARG A 45 -5.60 2.14 1.99
C ARG A 45 -6.29 1.85 0.66
N SER A 46 -6.85 2.87 0.01
CA SER A 46 -7.50 2.72 -1.29
C SER A 46 -6.48 2.34 -2.37
N VAL A 47 -5.29 2.97 -2.37
CA VAL A 47 -4.20 2.61 -3.30
C VAL A 47 -3.72 1.18 -3.06
N ILE A 48 -3.54 0.76 -1.79
CA ILE A 48 -3.17 -0.63 -1.46
C ILE A 48 -4.21 -1.61 -2.00
N GLY A 49 -5.50 -1.35 -1.78
CA GLY A 49 -6.58 -2.19 -2.28
C GLY A 49 -6.62 -2.28 -3.80
N LEU A 50 -6.48 -1.14 -4.50
CA LEU A 50 -6.48 -1.09 -5.96
C LEU A 50 -5.26 -1.80 -6.57
N LEU A 51 -4.06 -1.61 -6.01
CA LEU A 51 -2.86 -2.33 -6.45
C LEU A 51 -2.98 -3.84 -6.17
N GLY A 52 -3.56 -4.21 -5.03
CA GLY A 52 -3.91 -5.60 -4.72
C GLY A 52 -4.85 -6.21 -5.76
N LEU A 53 -5.90 -5.48 -6.15
CA LEU A 53 -6.84 -5.89 -7.19
C LEU A 53 -6.14 -6.05 -8.56
N ILE A 54 -5.29 -5.10 -8.95
CA ILE A 54 -4.52 -5.19 -10.21
C ILE A 54 -3.65 -6.46 -10.21
N LEU A 55 -3.00 -6.79 -9.10
CA LEU A 55 -2.15 -7.99 -8.99
C LEU A 55 -2.93 -9.31 -9.16
N LEU A 56 -4.24 -9.32 -8.84
CA LEU A 56 -5.12 -10.47 -9.03
C LEU A 56 -5.55 -10.68 -10.48
N LEU A 57 -5.51 -9.63 -11.32
CA LEU A 57 -5.93 -9.74 -12.71
C LEU A 57 -5.03 -10.72 -13.47
N PRO A 58 -5.59 -11.49 -14.43
CA PRO A 58 -4.78 -12.40 -15.26
C PRO A 58 -3.79 -11.63 -16.16
N TRP A 59 -4.09 -10.37 -16.48
CA TRP A 59 -3.31 -9.48 -17.33
C TRP A 59 -2.56 -8.38 -16.55
N TYR A 60 -2.27 -8.59 -15.26
CA TYR A 60 -1.54 -7.63 -14.41
C TYR A 60 -0.18 -7.17 -14.97
N GLY A 61 0.49 -8.01 -15.78
CA GLY A 61 1.75 -7.68 -16.44
C GLY A 61 1.61 -6.88 -17.75
N HIS A 62 0.39 -6.67 -18.25
CA HIS A 62 0.13 -5.89 -19.46
C HIS A 62 0.48 -4.41 -19.25
N TRP A 63 0.84 -3.71 -20.32
CA TRP A 63 1.27 -2.31 -20.26
C TRP A 63 0.23 -1.41 -19.58
N LEU A 64 -1.05 -1.55 -19.92
CA LEU A 64 -2.12 -0.74 -19.33
C LEU A 64 -2.26 -0.96 -17.82
N ALA A 65 -2.17 -2.21 -17.35
CA ALA A 65 -2.23 -2.53 -15.92
C ALA A 65 -1.05 -1.92 -15.18
N ARG A 66 0.16 -1.99 -15.75
CA ARG A 66 1.37 -1.36 -15.21
C ARG A 66 1.31 0.16 -15.21
N TYR A 67 0.72 0.76 -16.25
CA TYR A 67 0.51 2.21 -16.34
C TYR A 67 -0.41 2.70 -15.21
N VAL A 68 -1.58 2.08 -15.07
CA VAL A 68 -2.54 2.41 -13.99
C VAL A 68 -1.90 2.16 -12.63
N ALA A 69 -1.20 1.03 -12.44
CA ALA A 69 -0.50 0.74 -11.20
C ALA A 69 0.58 1.80 -10.88
N ALA A 70 1.34 2.26 -11.87
CA ALA A 70 2.35 3.30 -11.68
C ALA A 70 1.71 4.64 -11.26
N VAL A 71 0.64 5.08 -11.92
CA VAL A 71 -0.08 6.31 -11.54
C VAL A 71 -0.59 6.24 -10.10
N LEU A 72 -1.25 5.13 -9.74
CA LEU A 72 -1.73 4.90 -8.37
C LEU A 72 -0.59 4.85 -7.35
N ALA A 73 0.51 4.16 -7.67
CA ALA A 73 1.67 4.05 -6.79
C ALA A 73 2.34 5.40 -6.57
N VAL A 74 2.55 6.20 -7.62
CA VAL A 74 3.13 7.55 -7.50
C VAL A 74 2.27 8.41 -6.58
N PHE A 75 0.96 8.44 -6.78
CA PHE A 75 0.05 9.19 -5.92
C PHE A 75 0.07 8.68 -4.46
N GLY A 76 -0.04 7.36 -4.26
CA GLY A 76 -0.04 6.77 -2.93
C GLY A 76 1.28 6.97 -2.17
N LEU A 77 2.42 6.82 -2.85
CA LEU A 77 3.75 7.05 -2.27
C LEU A 77 3.98 8.52 -1.97
N GLN A 78 3.50 9.45 -2.81
CA GLN A 78 3.56 10.88 -2.52
C GLN A 78 2.81 11.20 -1.22
N VAL A 79 1.57 10.71 -1.09
CA VAL A 79 0.74 10.97 0.10
C VAL A 79 1.31 10.30 1.36
N ALA A 80 1.77 9.05 1.25
CA ALA A 80 2.41 8.33 2.36
C ALA A 80 3.74 8.97 2.76
N GLY A 81 4.56 9.38 1.79
CA GLY A 81 5.83 10.07 1.99
C GLY A 81 5.63 11.41 2.68
N ALA A 82 4.64 12.20 2.26
CA ALA A 82 4.30 13.46 2.90
C ALA A 82 3.89 13.27 4.37
N GLN A 83 2.98 12.32 4.65
CA GLN A 83 2.56 12.02 6.03
C GLN A 83 3.71 11.50 6.89
N HIS A 84 4.56 10.63 6.33
CA HIS A 84 5.70 10.07 7.03
C HIS A 84 6.75 11.15 7.33
N PHE A 85 7.02 12.04 6.37
CA PHE A 85 7.93 13.17 6.55
C PHE A 85 7.42 14.17 7.59
N MET A 86 6.12 14.44 7.65
CA MET A 86 5.53 15.24 8.73
C MET A 86 5.79 14.65 10.13
N GLY A 87 5.76 13.31 10.25
CA GLY A 87 6.13 12.66 11.50
C GLY A 87 7.61 12.85 11.83
N TRP A 88 8.51 12.70 10.84
CA TRP A 88 9.93 13.02 11.01
C TRP A 88 10.17 14.47 11.42
N ALA A 89 9.48 15.42 10.81
CA ALA A 89 9.56 16.84 11.17
C ALA A 89 9.16 17.08 12.65
N LYS A 90 8.14 16.38 13.14
CA LYS A 90 7.75 16.42 14.56
C LYS A 90 8.81 15.81 15.48
N ILE A 91 9.43 14.69 15.06
CA ILE A 91 10.51 14.03 15.80
C ILE A 91 11.70 14.98 15.93
N SER A 92 12.17 15.53 14.82
CA SER A 92 13.29 16.48 14.81
C SER A 92 12.99 17.77 15.59
N GLY A 93 11.72 18.19 15.64
CA GLY A 93 11.27 19.34 16.41
C GLY A 93 11.01 19.09 17.89
N GLY A 94 11.20 17.86 18.40
CA GLY A 94 10.93 17.49 19.79
C GLY A 94 9.45 17.51 20.19
N LYS A 95 8.53 17.56 19.21
CA LYS A 95 7.06 17.60 19.40
C LYS A 95 6.39 16.27 19.06
N PHE A 96 7.17 15.21 18.97
CA PHE A 96 6.66 13.90 18.60
C PHE A 96 6.13 13.18 19.83
N GLU A 97 4.90 12.70 19.71
CA GLU A 97 4.25 11.89 20.72
C GLU A 97 3.80 10.59 20.06
N TRP A 98 4.09 9.47 20.72
CA TRP A 98 3.58 8.16 20.29
C TRP A 98 2.06 8.05 20.51
N GLY A 99 1.53 8.79 21.49
CA GLY A 99 0.15 8.69 21.97
C GLY A 99 -0.08 7.42 22.82
N GLU A 100 -1.20 7.35 23.52
CA GLU A 100 -1.58 6.16 24.31
C GLU A 100 -1.71 4.90 23.45
N MET A 101 -2.17 5.07 22.20
CA MET A 101 -2.28 3.99 21.22
C MET A 101 -1.18 4.11 20.15
N TRP A 102 0.05 3.77 20.52
CA TRP A 102 1.22 3.84 19.63
C TRP A 102 1.04 3.10 18.30
N TYR A 103 0.20 2.06 18.26
CA TYR A 103 0.01 1.22 17.08
C TYR A 103 -0.87 1.86 15.97
N ILE A 104 -1.64 2.90 16.30
CA ILE A 104 -2.38 3.72 15.32
C ILE A 104 -1.65 5.01 14.97
N ASN A 105 -0.37 5.13 15.36
CA ASN A 105 0.39 6.35 15.14
C ASN A 105 0.52 6.66 13.62
N PRO A 106 0.19 7.90 13.19
CA PRO A 106 0.19 8.29 11.78
C PRO A 106 1.55 8.09 11.09
N TRP A 107 2.66 8.29 11.81
CA TRP A 107 4.01 8.13 11.26
C TRP A 107 4.33 6.66 10.97
N MET A 108 3.93 5.75 11.86
CA MET A 108 4.17 4.33 11.70
C MET A 108 3.29 3.73 10.59
N LEU A 109 2.00 4.07 10.57
CA LEU A 109 1.07 3.58 9.55
C LEU A 109 1.46 4.04 8.14
N SER A 110 1.87 5.30 7.98
CA SER A 110 2.37 5.80 6.69
C SER A 110 3.68 5.12 6.27
N GLY A 111 4.54 4.75 7.22
CA GLY A 111 5.72 3.92 6.95
C GLY A 111 5.35 2.56 6.39
N PHE A 112 4.41 1.84 7.02
CA PHE A 112 3.92 0.56 6.49
C PHE A 112 3.27 0.71 5.11
N ALA A 113 2.50 1.78 4.90
CA ALA A 113 1.90 2.05 3.60
C ALA A 113 2.97 2.25 2.51
N LEU A 114 4.06 2.98 2.78
CA LEU A 114 5.18 3.13 1.84
C LEU A 114 5.75 1.78 1.42
N PHE A 115 6.03 0.90 2.39
CA PHE A 115 6.59 -0.43 2.09
C PHE A 115 5.61 -1.30 1.29
N ILE A 116 4.32 -1.32 1.67
CA ILE A 116 3.31 -2.15 1.01
C ILE A 116 3.07 -1.67 -0.43
N ILE A 117 2.87 -0.37 -0.65
CA ILE A 117 2.64 0.20 -1.99
C ILE A 117 3.86 -0.06 -2.88
N THR A 118 5.08 0.14 -2.36
CA THR A 118 6.33 -0.15 -3.08
C THR A 118 6.45 -1.63 -3.44
N ALA A 119 6.18 -2.54 -2.50
CA ALA A 119 6.23 -3.98 -2.76
C ALA A 119 5.22 -4.41 -3.83
N LEU A 120 3.98 -3.92 -3.75
CA LEU A 120 2.93 -4.25 -4.72
C LEU A 120 3.28 -3.79 -6.13
N VAL A 121 3.76 -2.55 -6.30
CA VAL A 121 4.15 -2.05 -7.62
C VAL A 121 5.34 -2.83 -8.18
N LEU A 122 6.36 -3.14 -7.36
CA LEU A 122 7.50 -3.94 -7.80
C LEU A 122 7.09 -5.36 -8.23
N LEU A 123 6.14 -5.99 -7.53
CA LEU A 123 5.59 -7.29 -7.92
C LEU A 123 4.83 -7.22 -9.26
N ILE A 124 4.00 -6.18 -9.45
CA ILE A 124 3.27 -5.97 -10.72
C ILE A 124 4.25 -5.79 -11.90
N TRP A 125 5.34 -5.05 -11.69
CA TRP A 125 6.36 -4.82 -12.72
C TRP A 125 7.25 -6.04 -12.99
N ARG A 126 7.49 -6.88 -11.97
CA ARG A 126 8.27 -8.11 -12.12
C ARG A 126 7.52 -9.20 -12.88
N GLY A 127 6.20 -9.26 -12.75
CA GLY A 127 5.38 -10.28 -13.42
C GLY A 127 5.46 -10.19 -14.94
N ARG A 128 5.68 -11.32 -15.62
CA ARG A 128 5.60 -11.37 -17.09
C ARG A 128 4.15 -11.32 -17.53
N ALA A 129 3.84 -10.50 -18.54
CA ALA A 129 2.56 -10.56 -19.22
C ALA A 129 2.34 -11.98 -19.76
N ALA A 130 1.13 -12.52 -19.64
CA ALA A 130 0.78 -13.76 -20.32
C ALA A 130 0.91 -13.52 -21.84
N PRO A 131 1.63 -14.37 -22.58
CA PRO A 131 1.66 -14.24 -24.03
C PRO A 131 0.25 -14.49 -24.58
N GLY A 132 -0.36 -13.49 -25.22
CA GLY A 132 -1.60 -13.66 -26.00
C GLY A 132 -2.81 -12.79 -25.64
N VAL A 133 -2.63 -11.65 -24.94
CA VAL A 133 -3.63 -10.55 -24.93
C VAL A 133 -2.96 -9.29 -25.44
#